data_AF-A0A6G1WDV1-F1
#
_entry.id   AF-A0A6G1WDV1-F1
#
_cell.length_a   1.000
_cell.length_b   1.000
_cell.length_c   1.000
_cell.angle_alpha   90.00
_cell.angle_beta   90.00
_cell.angle_gamma   90.00
#
_symmetry.space_group_name_H-M   'P 1'
#
loop_
_entity.id
_entity.type
_entity.pdbx_description
1 polymer ?
#
loop_
_entity_poly.entity_id
_entity_poly.type
_entity_poly.pdbx_seq_one_letter_code
_entity_poly.pdbx_strand_id
1 'polypeptide(L)' 'MKYFPKTERVPIMFDPALLRRVDDYSFQHRIRTRAETIRQLVTKGMGEEEKGEATA' A
#
# COMPACT_ATOMS: atom_id res chain seq x y z
N MET A 1 -17.58 -25.06 2.89
CA MET A 1 -16.51 -24.29 2.22
C MET A 1 -16.48 -22.91 2.86
N LYS A 2 -15.45 -22.59 3.66
CA LYS A 2 -15.41 -21.36 4.47
C LYS A 2 -14.90 -20.22 3.56
N TYR A 3 -15.69 -19.17 3.39
CA TYR A 3 -15.31 -18.01 2.58
C TYR A 3 -14.37 -17.13 3.42
N PHE A 4 -13.10 -17.06 3.04
CA PHE A 4 -12.19 -16.08 3.62
C PHE A 4 -12.33 -14.77 2.85
N PRO A 5 -12.52 -13.63 3.53
CA PRO A 5 -12.53 -12.35 2.85
C PRO A 5 -11.18 -12.15 2.15
N LYS A 6 -11.20 -11.54 0.97
CA LYS A 6 -9.97 -11.28 0.19
C LYS A 6 -9.01 -10.32 0.89
N THR A 7 -9.50 -9.56 1.88
CA THR A 7 -8.75 -8.56 2.63
C THR A 7 -9.25 -8.46 4.06
N GLU A 8 -8.32 -8.30 5.00
CA GLU A 8 -8.60 -8.05 6.42
C GLU A 8 -8.34 -6.59 6.78
N ARG A 9 -9.12 -6.03 7.71
CA ARG A 9 -8.91 -4.67 8.21
C ARG A 9 -8.01 -4.71 9.45
N VAL A 10 -6.88 -4.02 9.38
CA VAL A 10 -5.94 -3.88 10.50
C VAL A 10 -5.87 -2.40 10.90
N PRO A 11 -6.41 -1.99 12.07
CA PRO A 11 -6.22 -0.65 12.59
C PRO A 11 -4.78 -0.49 13.11
N ILE A 12 -4.09 0.55 12.67
CA ILE A 12 -2.70 0.84 13.07
C ILE A 12 -2.61 2.31 13.45
N MET A 13 -1.97 2.60 14.58
CA MET A 13 -1.61 3.97 14.94
C MET A 13 -0.31 4.38 14.25
N PHE A 14 -0.32 5.57 13.65
CA PHE A 14 0.85 6.15 13.01
C PHE A 14 1.29 7.40 13.75
N ASP A 15 2.61 7.63 13.77
CA ASP A 15 3.14 8.95 14.04
C ASP A 15 2.60 9.96 12.98
N PRO A 16 2.14 11.16 13.38
CA PRO A 16 1.58 12.13 12.44
C PRO A 16 2.56 12.56 11.33
N ALA A 17 3.85 12.67 11.62
CA ALA A 17 4.85 13.07 10.62
C ALA A 17 5.09 11.92 9.62
N LEU A 18 5.10 10.68 10.08
CA LEU A 18 5.17 9.51 9.20
C LEU A 18 3.93 9.43 8.29
N LEU A 19 2.73 9.64 8.84
CA LEU A 19 1.49 9.61 8.05
C LEU A 19 1.49 10.69 6.95
N ARG A 20 2.01 11.89 7.26
CA ARG A 20 2.16 12.96 6.27
C ARG A 20 3.11 12.57 5.14
N ARG A 21 4.23 11.91 5.44
CA ARG A 21 5.16 11.41 4.42
C ARG A 21 4.51 10.37 3.51
N VAL A 22 3.64 9.51 4.05
CA VAL A 22 2.86 8.56 3.24
C VAL A 22 1.92 9.30 2.29
N ASP A 23 1.24 10.34 2.78
CA ASP A 23 0.36 11.17 1.95
C ASP A 23 1.16 11.89 0.86
N ASP A 24 2.30 12.53 1.20
CA ASP A 24 3.17 13.20 0.23
C ASP A 24 3.66 12.23 -0.87
N TYR A 25 4.06 11.01 -0.49
CA TYR A 25 4.42 9.96 -1.44
C TYR A 25 3.25 9.61 -2.38
N SER A 26 2.02 9.48 -1.84
CA SER A 26 0.83 9.20 -2.66
C SER A 26 0.60 10.28 -3.72
N PHE A 27 0.78 11.56 -3.36
CA PHE A 27 0.62 12.68 -4.28
C PHE A 27 1.69 12.68 -5.37
N GLN A 28 2.96 12.48 -5.00
CA GLN A 28 4.09 12.44 -5.92
C GLN A 28 3.97 11.30 -6.94
N HIS A 29 3.49 10.14 -6.50
CA HIS A 29 3.34 8.94 -7.34
C HIS A 29 1.94 8.78 -7.95
N ARG A 30 1.04 9.76 -7.76
CA ARG A 30 -0.35 9.74 -8.24
C ARG A 30 -1.14 8.50 -7.83
N ILE A 31 -0.89 8.01 -6.61
CA ILE A 31 -1.57 6.84 -6.05
C ILE A 31 -2.90 7.31 -5.46
N ARG A 32 -4.00 6.64 -5.83
CA ARG A 32 -5.36 7.13 -5.58
C ARG A 32 -5.74 7.11 -4.10
N THR A 33 -5.25 6.12 -3.34
CA THR A 33 -5.65 5.93 -1.95
C THR A 33 -4.46 5.70 -1.03
N ARG A 34 -4.59 6.15 0.22
CA ARG A 34 -3.61 5.87 1.27
C ARG A 34 -3.43 4.37 1.50
N ALA A 35 -4.51 3.59 1.49
CA ALA A 35 -4.44 2.14 1.68
C ALA A 35 -3.63 1.45 0.57
N GLU A 36 -3.79 1.89 -0.68
CA GLU A 36 -2.96 1.42 -1.81
C GLU A 36 -1.51 1.85 -1.66
N THR A 37 -1.28 3.10 -1.26
CA THR A 37 0.08 3.63 -1.02
C THR A 37 0.80 2.81 0.04
N ILE A 38 0.14 2.55 1.18
CA ILE A 38 0.71 1.74 2.27
C ILE A 38 1.01 0.32 1.78
N ARG A 39 0.11 -0.32 1.01
CA ARG A 39 0.37 -1.65 0.45
C ARG A 39 1.62 -1.66 -0.44
N GLN A 40 1.71 -0.72 -1.40
CA GLN A 40 2.88 -0.62 -2.27
C GLN A 40 4.17 -0.37 -1.49
N LEU A 41 4.15 0.50 -0.48
CA LEU A 41 5.31 0.78 0.37
C LEU A 41 5.73 -0.42 1.21
N VAL A 42 4.78 -1.19 1.76
CA VAL A 42 5.06 -2.41 2.52
C VAL A 42 5.67 -3.47 1.60
N THR A 43 5.04 -3.74 0.46
CA THR A 43 5.52 -4.67 -0.56
C THR A 43 6.93 -4.30 -1.05
N LYS A 44 7.17 -3.01 -1.34
CA LYS A 44 8.49 -2.48 -1.66
C LYS A 44 9.52 -2.69 -0.54
N GLY A 45 9.13 -2.45 0.71
CA GLY A 45 9.97 -2.68 1.89
C GLY A 45 10.31 -4.16 2.14
N MET A 46 9.46 -5.07 1.65
CA MET A 46 9.70 -6.51 1.68
C MET A 46 10.59 -7.01 0.52
N GLY A 47 10.96 -6.13 -0.43
CA GLY A 47 11.76 -6.50 -1.59
C GLY A 47 10.97 -7.24 -2.68
N GLU A 48 9.65 -7.25 -2.58
CA GLU A 48 8.75 -7.84 -3.56
C GLU A 48 8.38 -6.75 -4.58
N GLU A 49 9.22 -6.50 -5.59
CA GLU A 49 8.76 -5.72 -6.74
C GLU A 49 7.75 -6.59 -7.52
N GLU A 50 6.47 -6.19 -7.53
CA GLU A 50 5.53 -6.68 -8.51
C GLU A 50 6.07 -6.32 -9.89
N LYS A 51 6.72 -7.29 -10.55
CA LYS A 51 7.00 -7.24 -11.98
C LYS A 51 5.64 -7.18 -12.66
N GLY A 52 5.16 -5.96 -12.91
CA GLY A 52 3.95 -5.75 -13.70
C GLY A 52 4.09 -6.54 -15.00
N GLU A 53 3.16 -7.47 -15.23
CA GLU A 53 2.99 -8.15 -16.50
C GLU A 53 2.87 -7.07 -17.58
N ALA A 54 3.94 -6.87 -18.34
CA ALA A 54 3.83 -6.25 -19.65
C ALA A 54 3.05 -7.24 -20.51
N THR A 55 1.75 -6.98 -20.68
CA THR A 55 0.99 -7.58 -21.77
C THR A 55 1.65 -7.15 -23.09
N ALA A 56 2.35 -8.11 -23.71
CA ALA A 56 2.86 -8.05 -25.07
C ALA A 56 1.99 -8.93 -25.97
#